data_AF-A0A6C1NRK0-F1
#
_entry.id   AF-A0A6C1NRK0-F1
#
_cell.length_a   1.000
_cell.length_b   1.000
_cell.length_c   1.000
_cell.angle_alpha   90.00
_cell.angle_beta   90.00
_cell.angle_gamma   90.00
#
_symmetry.space_group_name_H-M   'P 1'
#
loop_
_entity.id
_entity.type
_entity.pdbx_description
1 polymer ?
#
loop_
_entity_poly.entity_id
_entity_poly.type
_entity_poly.pdbx_seq_one_letter_code
_entity_poly.pdbx_strand_id
1 'polypeptide(L)'
;MLLIAGLILVAKWIRRSSGVLRKLYLPSAIIAGVIALLAGPQGLGRLAPGDRFSEGLWNESVLDTWSAMPGLLISVVFATLFLGKRISPPGEIWDKAGPMVVHGQTLAWGQYVVGLGLVILLLQPWTDIDPMAGALIEIGFEGGHGTAAGLGDTFRDLGFESGLDLALGMATVGVVAGVVLGTLLINWAVWRGHLEPPDEVSEDEAEAMSSPERLEEEGDEVGYTDKALEPLSVHLGFVAVAIGVGWLLLEGLVLAETHLLVPLGWPELMEHIPLFPLAMIGGVL
;
A
#
# COMPACT_ATOMS: atom_id res chain seq x y z
N MET A 1 2.16 18.44 0.90
CA MET A 1 3.54 17.94 1.12
C MET A 1 4.15 18.39 2.45
N LEU A 2 4.31 19.69 2.72
CA LEU A 2 4.93 20.15 3.98
C LEU A 2 4.24 19.65 5.25
N LEU A 3 2.90 19.60 5.26
CA LEU A 3 2.13 19.07 6.39
C LEU A 3 2.42 17.57 6.64
N ILE A 4 2.54 16.77 5.58
CA ILE A 4 2.84 15.34 5.66
C ILE A 4 4.25 15.15 6.19
N ALA A 5 5.22 15.91 5.66
CA ALA A 5 6.59 15.88 6.16
C ALA A 5 6.65 16.25 7.65
N GLY A 6 5.92 17.29 8.06
CA GLY A 6 5.78 17.67 9.47
C GLY A 6 5.18 16.55 10.33
N LEU A 7 4.11 15.91 9.86
CA LEU A 7 3.47 14.77 10.55
C LEU A 7 4.42 13.58 10.68
N ILE A 8 5.20 13.26 9.65
CA ILE A 8 6.21 12.20 9.68
C ILE A 8 7.30 12.52 10.71
N LEU A 9 7.78 13.77 10.77
CA LEU A 9 8.77 14.18 11.76
C LEU A 9 8.23 14.07 13.19
N VAL A 10 6.99 14.51 13.41
CA VAL A 10 6.31 14.36 14.71
C VAL A 10 6.14 12.88 15.07
N ALA A 11 5.71 12.06 14.12
CA ALA A 11 5.56 10.62 14.31
C ALA A 11 6.90 9.93 14.64
N LYS A 12 7.99 10.32 13.96
CA LYS A 12 9.33 9.83 14.25
C LYS A 12 9.77 10.21 15.67
N TRP A 13 9.49 11.44 16.09
CA TRP A 13 9.78 11.90 17.45
C TRP A 13 8.97 11.16 18.52
N ILE A 14 7.66 10.96 18.30
CA ILE A 14 6.78 10.19 19.20
C ILE A 14 7.28 8.75 19.32
N ARG A 15 7.63 8.13 18.18
CA ARG A 15 8.16 6.77 18.15
C ARG A 15 9.45 6.64 18.95
N ARG A 16 10.40 7.57 18.76
CA ARG A 16 11.66 7.60 19.53
C ARG A 16 11.43 7.78 21.03
N SER A 17 10.39 8.51 21.41
CA SER A 17 10.06 8.78 22.82
C SER A 17 9.27 7.65 23.48
N SER A 18 8.65 6.74 22.70
CA SER A 18 7.78 5.67 23.20
C SER A 18 8.42 4.29 23.07
N GLY A 19 8.75 3.68 24.21
CA GLY A 19 9.29 2.32 24.25
C GLY A 19 8.34 1.24 23.69
N VAL A 20 7.02 1.47 23.73
CA VAL A 20 6.02 0.53 23.21
C VAL A 20 6.00 0.55 21.68
N LEU A 21 5.93 1.74 21.07
CA LEU A 21 5.90 1.87 19.61
C LEU A 21 7.19 1.36 18.98
N ARG A 22 8.32 1.52 19.67
CA ARG A 22 9.61 0.96 19.25
C ARG A 22 9.61 -0.57 19.29
N LYS A 23 9.14 -1.17 20.38
CA LYS A 23 9.05 -2.65 20.54
C LYS A 23 8.08 -3.31 19.56
N LEU A 24 7.07 -2.57 19.10
CA LEU A 24 6.11 -3.03 18.10
C LEU A 24 6.59 -2.81 16.66
N TYR A 25 7.77 -2.25 16.43
CA TYR A 25 8.34 -2.00 15.09
C TYR A 25 7.39 -1.25 14.13
N LEU A 26 6.47 -0.43 14.66
CA LEU A 26 5.49 0.28 13.83
C LEU A 26 6.18 1.38 12.99
N PRO A 27 5.95 1.42 11.67
CA PRO A 27 6.49 2.46 10.80
C PRO A 27 5.99 3.86 11.18
N SER A 28 6.88 4.86 11.08
CA SER A 28 6.53 6.26 11.36
C SER A 28 5.41 6.79 10.44
N ALA A 29 5.30 6.27 9.21
CA ALA A 29 4.22 6.61 8.28
C ALA A 29 2.83 6.22 8.81
N ILE A 30 2.70 5.04 9.44
CA ILE A 30 1.44 4.59 10.05
C ILE A 30 1.09 5.49 11.23
N ILE A 31 2.05 5.79 12.09
CA ILE A 31 1.86 6.67 13.25
C ILE A 31 1.43 8.07 12.79
N ALA A 32 2.07 8.61 11.75
CA ALA A 32 1.70 9.88 11.14
C ALA A 32 0.26 9.86 10.60
N GLY A 33 -0.13 8.78 9.91
CA GLY A 33 -1.49 8.59 9.41
C GLY A 33 -2.54 8.53 10.51
N VAL A 34 -2.27 7.83 11.62
CA VAL A 34 -3.18 7.79 12.78
C VAL A 34 -3.33 9.17 13.41
N ILE A 35 -2.22 9.91 13.58
CA ILE A 35 -2.27 11.29 14.08
C ILE A 35 -3.11 12.17 13.15
N ALA A 36 -2.90 12.05 11.84
CA ALA A 36 -3.66 12.79 10.84
C ALA A 36 -5.16 12.48 10.90
N LEU A 37 -5.52 11.20 11.03
CA LEU A 37 -6.91 10.76 11.15
C LEU A 37 -7.57 11.29 12.44
N LEU A 38 -6.87 11.21 13.57
CA LEU A 38 -7.37 11.71 14.85
C LEU A 38 -7.50 13.24 14.86
N ALA A 39 -6.59 13.95 14.18
CA ALA A 39 -6.65 15.40 14.01
C ALA A 39 -7.71 15.86 13.00
N GLY A 40 -8.20 14.96 12.15
CA GLY A 40 -9.15 15.27 11.08
C GLY A 40 -10.62 15.27 11.52
N PRO A 41 -11.53 15.44 10.54
CA PRO A 41 -12.97 15.42 10.77
C PRO A 41 -13.44 14.15 11.47
N GLN A 42 -12.82 13.01 11.16
CA GLN A 42 -13.22 11.69 11.64
C GLN A 42 -12.93 11.48 13.14
N GLY A 43 -11.93 12.17 13.69
CA GLY A 43 -11.53 12.11 15.10
C GLY A 43 -11.97 13.36 15.87
N LEU A 44 -11.16 14.42 15.83
CA LEU A 44 -11.40 15.67 16.55
C LEU A 44 -12.75 16.30 16.17
N GLY A 45 -13.12 16.25 14.89
CA GLY A 45 -14.40 16.78 14.40
C GLY A 45 -15.63 16.10 15.00
N ARG A 46 -15.52 14.81 15.36
CA ARG A 46 -16.59 14.07 16.05
C ARG A 46 -16.55 14.21 17.57
N LEU A 47 -15.37 14.36 18.17
CA LEU A 47 -15.18 14.40 19.62
C LEU A 47 -15.39 15.79 20.23
N ALA A 48 -15.19 16.85 19.46
CA ALA A 48 -15.41 18.23 19.88
C ALA A 48 -16.30 18.98 18.85
N PRO A 49 -17.59 18.61 18.74
CA PRO A 49 -18.52 19.28 17.83
C PRO A 49 -18.79 20.71 18.32
N GLY A 50 -17.99 21.65 17.83
CA GLY A 50 -18.20 23.09 18.00
C GLY A 50 -17.77 23.83 16.74
N ASP A 51 -18.29 25.04 16.54
CA ASP A 51 -18.16 25.86 15.31
C ASP A 51 -16.72 26.08 14.80
N ARG A 52 -15.70 25.78 15.61
CA ARG A 52 -14.28 25.95 15.28
C ARG A 52 -13.54 24.67 14.87
N PHE A 53 -14.08 23.49 15.18
CA PHE A 53 -13.36 22.21 15.00
C PHE A 53 -14.22 21.13 14.35
N SER A 54 -15.41 21.44 13.84
CA SER A 54 -16.30 20.47 13.17
C SER A 54 -15.64 19.75 11.98
N GLU A 55 -14.71 20.43 11.28
CA GLU A 55 -13.92 19.88 10.18
C GLU A 55 -12.55 19.34 10.63
N GLY A 56 -12.28 19.31 11.94
CA GLY A 56 -10.97 18.98 12.50
C GLY A 56 -9.94 20.09 12.27
N LEU A 57 -8.66 19.71 12.20
CA LEU A 57 -7.52 20.62 11.96
C LEU A 57 -7.19 20.80 10.47
N TRP A 58 -7.81 20.00 9.59
CA TRP A 58 -7.51 19.99 8.15
C TRP A 58 -8.62 20.69 7.38
N ASN A 59 -8.28 21.56 6.45
CA ASN A 59 -9.25 22.18 5.55
C ASN A 59 -9.56 21.25 4.35
N GLU A 60 -10.68 21.49 3.67
CA GLU A 60 -11.10 20.72 2.49
C GLU A 60 -10.00 20.62 1.43
N SER A 61 -9.32 21.71 1.10
CA SER A 61 -8.24 21.70 0.09
C SER A 61 -7.08 20.76 0.44
N VAL A 62 -6.76 20.61 1.74
CA VAL A 62 -5.75 19.64 2.19
C VAL A 62 -6.25 18.21 2.03
N LEU A 63 -7.51 17.94 2.39
CA LEU A 63 -8.13 16.62 2.26
C LEU A 63 -8.25 16.20 0.79
N ASP A 64 -8.69 17.10 -0.09
CA ASP A 64 -8.78 16.87 -1.53
C ASP A 64 -7.40 16.54 -2.11
N THR A 65 -6.39 17.35 -1.77
CA THR A 65 -5.02 17.09 -2.20
C THR A 65 -4.57 15.72 -1.71
N TRP A 66 -4.83 15.38 -0.44
CA TRP A 66 -4.37 14.13 0.14
C TRP A 66 -5.06 12.91 -0.45
N SER A 67 -6.33 13.01 -0.82
CA SER A 67 -7.09 11.92 -1.44
C SER A 67 -6.51 11.49 -2.80
N ALA A 68 -5.91 12.41 -3.55
CA ALA A 68 -5.31 12.13 -4.86
C ALA A 68 -3.88 11.57 -4.78
N MET A 69 -3.18 11.72 -3.66
CA MET A 69 -1.76 11.33 -3.57
C MET A 69 -1.51 9.83 -3.64
N PRO A 70 -2.29 8.94 -2.99
CA PRO A 70 -2.00 7.50 -3.00
C PRO A 70 -1.91 6.93 -4.42
N GLY A 71 -2.84 7.29 -5.32
CA GLY A 71 -2.82 6.84 -6.71
C GLY A 71 -1.62 7.34 -7.52
N LEU A 72 -1.17 8.56 -7.26
CA LEU A 72 0.03 9.13 -7.90
C LEU A 72 1.31 8.48 -7.35
N LEU A 73 1.42 8.38 -6.03
CA LEU A 73 2.62 7.86 -5.36
C LEU A 73 2.79 6.36 -5.58
N ILE A 74 1.70 5.59 -5.69
CA ILE A 74 1.82 4.15 -5.98
C ILE A 74 2.36 3.89 -7.38
N SER A 75 1.96 4.71 -8.35
CA SER A 75 2.51 4.63 -9.72
C SER A 75 4.02 4.87 -9.72
N VAL A 76 4.51 5.80 -8.88
CA VAL A 76 5.94 6.05 -8.68
C VAL A 76 6.63 4.83 -8.04
N VAL A 77 6.08 4.28 -6.96
CA VAL A 77 6.65 3.10 -6.26
C VAL A 77 6.77 1.90 -7.21
N PHE A 78 5.73 1.62 -7.98
CA PHE A 78 5.71 0.50 -8.93
C PHE A 78 6.65 0.75 -10.11
N ALA A 79 6.74 1.98 -10.62
CA ALA A 79 7.71 2.34 -11.66
C ALA A 79 9.16 2.12 -11.21
N THR A 80 9.47 2.35 -9.93
CA THR A 80 10.82 2.16 -9.39
C THR A 80 11.15 0.72 -9.02
N LEU A 81 10.16 -0.17 -8.88
CA LEU A 81 10.33 -1.50 -8.27
C LEU A 81 11.38 -2.38 -8.99
N PHE A 82 11.45 -2.28 -10.31
CA PHE A 82 12.39 -3.03 -11.16
C PHE A 82 13.49 -2.16 -11.77
N LEU A 83 13.46 -0.85 -11.51
CA LEU A 83 14.41 0.07 -12.11
C LEU A 83 15.83 -0.27 -11.65
N GLY A 84 16.72 -0.57 -12.60
CA GLY A 84 18.11 -0.95 -12.33
C GLY A 84 18.30 -2.39 -11.84
N LYS A 85 17.24 -3.19 -11.68
CA LYS A 85 17.35 -4.62 -11.31
C LYS A 85 17.47 -5.48 -12.56
N ARG A 86 18.33 -6.52 -12.50
CA ARG A 86 18.41 -7.53 -13.57
C ARG A 86 17.28 -8.54 -13.40
N ILE A 87 16.45 -8.69 -14.43
CA ILE A 87 15.35 -9.64 -14.42
C ILE A 87 15.88 -11.05 -14.71
N SER A 88 15.63 -11.98 -13.79
CA SER A 88 15.96 -13.39 -13.98
C SER A 88 15.19 -13.99 -15.18
N PRO A 89 15.70 -15.07 -15.80
CA PRO A 89 14.96 -15.77 -16.85
C PRO A 89 13.59 -16.26 -16.35
N PRO A 90 12.54 -16.29 -17.20
CA PRO A 90 11.18 -16.67 -16.79
C PRO A 90 11.08 -18.02 -16.06
N GLY A 91 11.90 -19.01 -16.44
CA GLY A 91 11.93 -20.31 -15.77
C GLY A 91 12.42 -20.22 -14.32
N GLU A 92 13.47 -19.45 -14.05
CA GLU A 92 13.98 -19.25 -12.69
C GLU A 92 13.01 -18.42 -11.85
N ILE A 93 12.33 -17.44 -12.46
CA ILE A 93 11.24 -16.70 -11.81
C ILE A 93 10.13 -17.68 -11.41
N TRP A 94 9.71 -18.58 -12.30
CA TRP A 94 8.64 -19.53 -12.01
C TRP A 94 9.02 -20.52 -10.90
N ASP A 95 10.23 -21.05 -10.91
CA ASP A 95 10.68 -22.02 -9.90
C ASP A 95 10.72 -21.40 -8.48
N LYS A 96 11.06 -20.11 -8.38
CA LYS A 96 11.13 -19.37 -7.11
C LYS A 96 9.78 -18.78 -6.69
N ALA A 97 9.12 -18.07 -7.62
CA ALA A 97 7.89 -17.32 -7.34
C ALA A 97 6.63 -18.17 -7.44
N GLY A 98 6.61 -19.20 -8.31
CA GLY A 98 5.43 -20.03 -8.54
C GLY A 98 4.85 -20.65 -7.25
N PRO A 99 5.65 -21.34 -6.42
CA PRO A 99 5.18 -21.86 -5.13
C PRO A 99 4.66 -20.77 -4.19
N MET A 100 5.30 -19.59 -4.17
CA MET A 100 4.85 -18.46 -3.36
C MET A 100 3.53 -17.87 -3.86
N VAL A 101 3.36 -17.76 -5.19
CA VAL A 101 2.11 -17.31 -5.82
C VAL A 101 0.97 -18.27 -5.50
N VAL A 102 1.19 -19.58 -5.65
CA VAL A 102 0.16 -20.59 -5.30
C VAL A 102 -0.20 -20.52 -3.82
N HIS A 103 0.79 -20.36 -2.94
CA HIS A 103 0.56 -20.22 -1.51
C HIS A 103 -0.23 -18.95 -1.19
N GLY A 104 0.18 -17.80 -1.72
CA GLY A 104 -0.52 -16.52 -1.58
C GLY A 104 -1.96 -16.63 -2.07
N GLN A 105 -2.17 -17.11 -3.30
CA GLN A 105 -3.52 -17.31 -3.84
C GLN A 105 -4.37 -18.27 -2.99
N THR A 106 -3.79 -19.31 -2.40
CA THR A 106 -4.53 -20.21 -1.50
C THR A 106 -5.00 -19.46 -0.25
N LEU A 107 -4.15 -18.59 0.31
CA LEU A 107 -4.53 -17.73 1.42
C LEU A 107 -5.60 -16.72 0.98
N ALA A 108 -5.44 -16.09 -0.19
CA ALA A 108 -6.36 -15.12 -0.75
C ALA A 108 -7.80 -15.64 -0.85
N TRP A 109 -7.95 -16.80 -1.50
CA TRP A 109 -9.25 -17.46 -1.61
C TRP A 109 -9.79 -17.87 -0.24
N GLY A 110 -8.90 -18.28 0.68
CA GLY A 110 -9.26 -18.52 2.07
C GLY A 110 -9.83 -17.28 2.76
N GLN A 111 -9.22 -16.11 2.57
CA GLN A 111 -9.69 -14.84 3.11
C GLN A 111 -11.04 -14.44 2.52
N TYR A 112 -11.26 -14.62 1.22
CA TYR A 112 -12.58 -14.41 0.61
C TYR A 112 -13.64 -15.31 1.24
N VAL A 113 -13.37 -16.62 1.38
CA VAL A 113 -14.31 -17.57 1.98
C VAL A 113 -14.63 -17.20 3.43
N VAL A 114 -13.61 -16.90 4.23
CA VAL A 114 -13.79 -16.53 5.64
C VAL A 114 -14.50 -15.20 5.77
N GLY A 115 -14.12 -14.19 5.00
CA GLY A 115 -14.68 -12.85 5.06
C GLY A 115 -16.13 -12.79 4.60
N LEU A 116 -16.43 -13.38 3.44
CA LEU A 116 -17.81 -13.48 2.95
C LEU A 116 -18.66 -14.34 3.89
N GLY A 117 -18.12 -15.47 4.38
CA GLY A 117 -18.82 -16.31 5.35
C GLY A 117 -19.16 -15.57 6.63
N LEU A 118 -18.22 -14.79 7.18
CA LEU A 118 -18.43 -13.98 8.38
C LEU A 118 -19.48 -12.89 8.14
N VAL A 119 -19.41 -12.19 7.01
CA VAL A 119 -20.38 -11.13 6.70
C VAL A 119 -21.78 -11.71 6.49
N ILE A 120 -21.93 -12.69 5.61
CA ILE A 120 -23.25 -13.24 5.22
C ILE A 120 -23.91 -14.00 6.37
N LEU A 121 -23.15 -14.82 7.12
CA LEU A 121 -23.72 -15.71 8.13
C LEU A 121 -23.82 -15.07 9.52
N LEU A 122 -22.92 -14.15 9.87
CA LEU A 122 -22.84 -13.61 11.22
C LEU A 122 -23.20 -12.13 11.34
N LEU A 123 -22.88 -11.29 10.34
CA LEU A 123 -23.14 -9.85 10.44
C LEU A 123 -24.44 -9.43 9.77
N GLN A 124 -24.68 -9.89 8.54
CA GLN A 124 -25.85 -9.54 7.74
C GLN A 124 -27.20 -9.88 8.42
N PRO A 125 -27.34 -10.96 9.21
CA PRO A 125 -28.60 -11.21 9.92
C PRO A 125 -28.95 -10.17 11.00
N TRP A 126 -27.96 -9.38 11.44
CA TRP A 126 -28.09 -8.43 12.53
C TRP A 126 -27.81 -6.97 12.10
N THR A 127 -27.36 -6.77 10.86
CA THR A 127 -26.93 -5.47 10.32
C THR A 127 -27.27 -5.37 8.84
N ASP A 128 -27.54 -4.17 8.33
CA ASP A 128 -27.74 -3.91 6.90
C ASP A 128 -26.41 -3.72 6.14
N ILE A 129 -25.38 -4.48 6.50
CA ILE A 129 -24.07 -4.38 5.83
C ILE A 129 -24.13 -4.99 4.44
N ASP A 130 -23.46 -4.33 3.48
CA ASP A 130 -23.31 -4.87 2.13
C ASP A 130 -22.52 -6.20 2.16
N PRO A 131 -23.00 -7.29 1.54
CA PRO A 131 -22.27 -8.55 1.46
C PRO A 131 -20.85 -8.42 0.87
N MET A 132 -20.64 -7.45 -0.03
CA MET A 132 -19.32 -7.13 -0.61
C MET A 132 -18.32 -6.68 0.45
N ALA A 133 -18.77 -6.24 1.63
CA ALA A 133 -17.88 -5.96 2.75
C ALA A 133 -17.03 -7.18 3.15
N GLY A 134 -17.51 -8.40 2.88
CA GLY A 134 -16.74 -9.63 3.16
C GLY A 134 -15.52 -9.81 2.26
N ALA A 135 -15.55 -9.23 1.06
CA ALA A 135 -14.43 -9.21 0.13
C ALA A 135 -13.32 -8.23 0.56
N LEU A 136 -13.64 -7.26 1.43
CA LEU A 136 -12.69 -6.24 1.87
C LEU A 136 -11.56 -6.78 2.74
N ILE A 137 -11.75 -7.95 3.38
CA ILE A 137 -10.67 -8.61 4.11
C ILE A 137 -9.55 -8.92 3.12
N GLU A 138 -9.87 -9.64 2.05
CA GLU A 138 -8.85 -10.03 1.07
C GLU A 138 -8.28 -8.82 0.30
N ILE A 139 -9.15 -7.97 -0.21
CA ILE A 139 -8.76 -6.77 -0.98
C ILE A 139 -7.87 -5.84 -0.12
N GLY A 140 -8.16 -5.72 1.17
CA GLY A 140 -7.42 -4.88 2.10
C GLY A 140 -6.17 -5.56 2.67
N PHE A 141 -6.30 -6.71 3.34
CA PHE A 141 -5.20 -7.35 4.07
C PHE A 141 -4.12 -7.90 3.13
N GLU A 142 -4.48 -8.70 2.13
CA GLU A 142 -3.52 -9.26 1.18
C GLU A 142 -3.26 -8.29 0.04
N GLY A 143 -4.31 -7.78 -0.59
CA GLY A 143 -4.20 -6.89 -1.74
C GLY A 143 -3.58 -5.52 -1.40
N GLY A 144 -3.73 -5.05 -0.16
CA GLY A 144 -3.17 -3.79 0.30
C GLY A 144 -3.77 -2.54 -0.34
N HIS A 145 -3.16 -1.39 -0.05
CA HIS A 145 -3.65 -0.09 -0.52
C HIS A 145 -3.70 0.04 -2.05
N GLY A 146 -2.82 -0.66 -2.77
CA GLY A 146 -2.78 -0.60 -4.23
C GLY A 146 -3.94 -1.31 -4.90
N THR A 147 -4.26 -2.51 -4.45
CA THR A 147 -5.42 -3.25 -4.94
C THR A 147 -6.71 -2.53 -4.57
N ALA A 148 -6.83 -2.05 -3.33
CA ALA A 148 -7.96 -1.23 -2.88
C ALA A 148 -8.16 0.02 -3.75
N ALA A 149 -7.10 0.76 -4.03
CA ALA A 149 -7.16 1.96 -4.89
C ALA A 149 -7.54 1.63 -6.34
N GLY A 150 -7.01 0.53 -6.89
CA GLY A 150 -7.33 0.08 -8.25
C GLY A 150 -8.78 -0.35 -8.44
N LEU A 151 -9.45 -0.83 -7.39
CA LEU A 151 -10.85 -1.27 -7.42
C LEU A 151 -11.86 -0.17 -7.06
N GLY A 152 -11.41 1.08 -6.87
CA GLY A 152 -12.25 2.18 -6.42
C GLY A 152 -13.45 2.47 -7.33
N ASP A 153 -13.24 2.48 -8.64
CA ASP A 153 -14.31 2.67 -9.63
C ASP A 153 -15.26 1.47 -9.66
N THR A 154 -14.70 0.25 -9.63
CA THR A 154 -15.48 -1.00 -9.56
C THR A 154 -16.42 -1.05 -8.35
N PHE A 155 -15.98 -0.59 -7.18
CA PHE A 155 -16.87 -0.50 -6.01
C PHE A 155 -18.06 0.43 -6.25
N ARG A 156 -17.85 1.58 -6.91
CA ARG A 156 -18.91 2.53 -7.23
C ARG A 156 -19.89 1.97 -8.27
N ASP A 157 -19.38 1.32 -9.31
CA ASP A 157 -20.21 0.72 -10.36
C ASP A 157 -21.11 -0.41 -9.84
N LEU A 158 -20.62 -1.13 -8.82
CA LEU A 158 -21.38 -2.18 -8.13
C LEU A 158 -22.32 -1.63 -7.04
N GLY A 159 -22.38 -0.32 -6.84
CA GLY A 159 -23.25 0.33 -5.85
C GLY A 159 -22.71 0.32 -4.41
N PHE A 160 -21.46 -0.09 -4.20
CA PHE A 160 -20.80 -0.10 -2.89
C PHE A 160 -19.93 1.14 -2.70
N GLU A 161 -20.55 2.32 -2.61
CA GLU A 161 -19.85 3.62 -2.57
C GLU A 161 -18.80 3.73 -1.46
N SER A 162 -19.06 3.17 -0.28
CA SER A 162 -18.12 3.15 0.84
C SER A 162 -16.99 2.12 0.70
N GLY A 163 -17.01 1.29 -0.34
CA GLY A 163 -16.10 0.16 -0.51
C GLY A 163 -14.63 0.55 -0.58
N LEU A 164 -14.31 1.62 -1.32
CA LEU A 164 -12.95 2.13 -1.45
C LEU A 164 -12.37 2.57 -0.10
N ASP A 165 -13.10 3.41 0.64
CA ASP A 165 -12.65 3.94 1.92
C ASP A 165 -12.49 2.83 2.97
N LEU A 166 -13.43 1.87 2.99
CA LEU A 166 -13.35 0.71 3.87
C LEU A 166 -12.17 -0.21 3.48
N ALA A 167 -11.93 -0.44 2.18
CA ALA A 167 -10.80 -1.23 1.71
C ALA A 167 -9.45 -0.61 2.10
N LEU A 168 -9.29 0.71 1.90
CA LEU A 168 -8.08 1.45 2.28
C LEU A 168 -7.86 1.46 3.81
N GLY A 169 -8.95 1.59 4.57
CA GLY A 169 -8.93 1.46 6.02
C GLY A 169 -8.50 0.05 6.46
N MET A 170 -9.11 -0.98 5.87
CA MET A 170 -8.79 -2.39 6.12
C MET A 170 -7.35 -2.72 5.77
N ALA A 171 -6.80 -2.19 4.67
CA ALA A 171 -5.40 -2.36 4.32
C ALA A 171 -4.46 -1.82 5.40
N THR A 172 -4.75 -0.64 5.93
CA THR A 172 -3.95 -0.05 7.01
C THR A 172 -4.04 -0.85 8.29
N VAL A 173 -5.26 -1.25 8.67
CA VAL A 173 -5.48 -2.12 9.84
C VAL A 173 -4.77 -3.46 9.65
N GLY A 174 -4.77 -4.01 8.43
CA GLY A 174 -4.07 -5.24 8.08
C GLY A 174 -2.57 -5.14 8.30
N VAL A 175 -1.94 -4.06 7.85
CA VAL A 175 -0.50 -3.83 8.11
C VAL A 175 -0.24 -3.73 9.62
N VAL A 176 -1.04 -2.96 10.37
CA VAL A 176 -0.87 -2.84 11.83
C VAL A 176 -1.06 -4.18 12.54
N ALA A 177 -2.13 -4.90 12.20
CA ALA A 177 -2.41 -6.22 12.75
C ALA A 177 -1.31 -7.22 12.40
N GLY A 178 -0.83 -7.23 11.16
CA GLY A 178 0.26 -8.08 10.70
C GLY A 178 1.56 -7.84 11.48
N VAL A 179 1.93 -6.57 11.70
CA VAL A 179 3.11 -6.22 12.50
C VAL A 179 2.93 -6.64 13.97
N VAL A 180 1.79 -6.31 14.58
CA VAL A 180 1.54 -6.59 16.00
C VAL A 180 1.43 -8.10 16.26
N LEU A 181 0.60 -8.81 15.48
CA LEU A 181 0.41 -10.26 15.61
C LEU A 181 1.66 -11.03 15.21
N GLY A 182 2.38 -10.58 14.17
CA GLY A 182 3.65 -11.16 13.75
C GLY A 182 4.70 -11.06 14.86
N THR A 183 4.86 -9.87 15.45
CA THR A 183 5.77 -9.67 16.60
C THR A 183 5.36 -10.54 17.79
N LEU A 184 4.05 -10.62 18.09
CA LEU A 184 3.54 -11.47 19.17
C LEU A 184 3.83 -12.95 18.92
N LEU A 185 3.64 -13.43 17.69
CA LEU A 185 3.87 -14.82 17.30
C LEU A 185 5.35 -15.19 17.36
N ILE A 186 6.24 -14.29 16.91
CA ILE A 186 7.69 -14.46 17.02
C ILE A 186 8.10 -14.55 18.50
N ASN A 187 7.64 -13.62 19.34
CA ASN A 187 7.92 -13.64 20.77
C ASN A 187 7.41 -14.92 21.45
N TRP A 188 6.23 -15.38 21.07
CA TRP A 188 5.68 -16.65 21.54
C TRP A 188 6.55 -17.84 21.10
N ALA A 189 7.02 -17.86 19.86
CA ALA A 189 7.87 -18.92 19.34
C ALA A 189 9.23 -18.97 20.05
N VAL A 190 9.85 -17.82 20.31
CA VAL A 190 11.08 -17.71 21.12
C VAL A 190 10.83 -18.20 22.55
N TRP A 191 9.73 -17.76 23.18
CA TRP A 191 9.40 -18.16 24.55
C TRP A 191 9.15 -19.68 24.69
N ARG A 192 8.61 -20.30 23.64
CA ARG A 192 8.39 -21.75 23.58
C ARG A 192 9.62 -22.56 23.17
N GLY A 193 10.73 -21.89 22.85
CA GLY A 193 11.97 -22.53 22.39
C GLY A 193 11.89 -23.08 20.96
N HIS A 194 10.96 -22.59 20.15
CA HIS A 194 10.88 -22.91 18.71
C HIS A 194 11.87 -22.09 17.89
N LEU A 195 12.30 -20.93 18.41
CA LEU A 195 13.30 -20.04 17.81
C LEU A 195 14.33 -19.66 18.89
N GLU A 196 15.57 -19.45 18.47
CA GLU A 196 16.60 -18.87 19.33
C GLU A 196 16.34 -17.36 19.47
N PRO A 197 16.50 -16.78 20.68
CA PRO A 197 16.39 -15.34 20.85
C PRO A 197 17.47 -14.64 20.00
N PRO A 198 17.14 -13.52 19.32
CA PRO A 198 18.13 -12.77 18.57
C PRO A 198 19.21 -12.24 19.52
N ASP A 199 20.44 -12.08 19.00
CA ASP A 199 21.51 -11.35 19.67
C ASP A 199 21.02 -9.93 20.05
N GLU A 200 21.62 -9.30 21.08
CA GLU A 200 21.24 -7.95 21.51
C GLU A 200 21.39 -6.95 20.35
N VAL A 201 20.27 -6.68 19.68
CA VAL A 201 20.19 -5.69 18.59
C VAL A 201 20.25 -4.30 19.20
N SER A 202 21.18 -3.47 18.72
CA SER A 202 21.32 -2.08 19.19
C SER A 202 20.05 -1.26 18.86
N GLU A 203 19.79 -0.18 19.61
CA GLU A 203 18.63 0.67 19.33
C GLU A 203 18.65 1.26 17.91
N ASP A 204 19.85 1.49 17.35
CA ASP A 204 20.06 1.99 15.99
C ASP A 204 19.76 0.94 14.91
N GLU A 205 20.08 -0.33 15.16
CA GLU A 205 19.72 -1.45 14.26
C GLU A 205 18.22 -1.73 14.26
N ALA A 206 17.55 -1.63 15.42
CA ALA A 206 16.10 -1.74 15.48
C ALA A 206 15.39 -0.59 14.72
N GLU A 207 15.98 0.62 14.70
CA GLU A 207 15.50 1.73 13.86
C GLU A 207 15.75 1.46 12.38
N ALA A 208 16.91 0.90 12.01
CA ALA A 208 17.23 0.50 10.64
C ALA A 208 16.26 -0.56 10.08
N MET A 209 16.01 -1.64 10.82
CA MET A 209 15.13 -2.75 10.37
C MET A 209 13.67 -2.33 10.14
N SER A 210 13.22 -1.30 10.86
CA SER A 210 11.86 -0.75 10.73
C SER A 210 11.69 0.30 9.64
N SER A 211 12.81 0.72 9.02
CA SER A 211 12.86 1.77 8.02
C SER A 211 13.13 1.11 6.66
N PRO A 212 12.18 1.10 5.71
CA PRO A 212 12.37 0.48 4.39
C PRO A 212 13.63 0.97 3.67
N GLU A 213 14.06 2.21 3.96
CA GLU A 213 15.18 2.93 3.34
C GLU A 213 16.56 2.29 3.57
N ARG A 214 16.73 1.45 4.60
CA ARG A 214 18.05 0.90 4.98
C ARG A 214 18.30 -0.55 4.61
N LEU A 215 17.28 -1.26 4.12
CA LEU A 215 17.39 -2.69 3.79
C LEU A 215 18.08 -2.94 2.43
N GLU A 216 18.31 -1.91 1.63
CA GLU A 216 18.89 -2.03 0.27
C GLU A 216 20.33 -1.48 0.14
N GLU A 217 21.03 -1.15 1.24
CA GLU A 217 22.43 -0.66 1.18
C GLU A 217 23.47 -1.74 0.78
N GLU A 218 23.07 -2.98 0.48
CA GLU A 218 23.99 -4.07 0.06
C GLU A 218 24.23 -4.18 -1.46
N GLY A 219 23.97 -3.11 -2.24
CA GLY A 219 24.30 -3.06 -3.67
C GLY A 219 25.63 -2.34 -3.93
N ASP A 220 26.54 -2.95 -4.69
CA ASP A 220 27.78 -2.34 -5.19
C ASP A 220 27.53 -0.90 -5.67
N GLU A 221 28.17 0.09 -5.03
CA GLU A 221 28.10 1.49 -5.41
C GLU A 221 28.69 1.70 -6.82
N VAL A 222 27.87 1.63 -7.86
CA VAL A 222 28.24 2.13 -9.18
C VAL A 222 28.10 3.66 -9.17
N GLY A 223 29.09 4.32 -8.57
CA GLY A 223 29.16 5.78 -8.52
C GLY A 223 29.34 6.39 -9.91
N TYR A 224 28.29 7.00 -10.46
CA TYR A 224 28.43 7.87 -11.62
C TYR A 224 29.29 9.07 -11.24
N THR A 225 30.50 9.13 -11.80
CA THR A 225 31.50 10.19 -11.56
C THR A 225 31.26 11.40 -12.48
N ASP A 226 30.00 11.77 -12.73
CA ASP A 226 29.70 12.95 -13.53
C ASP A 226 29.09 14.05 -12.65
N LYS A 227 29.90 15.06 -12.33
CA LYS A 227 29.54 16.19 -11.45
C LYS A 227 28.54 17.16 -12.07
N ALA A 228 28.08 16.90 -13.30
CA ALA A 228 27.22 17.78 -14.08
C ALA A 228 25.71 17.49 -13.93
N LEU A 229 25.34 16.31 -13.44
CA LEU A 229 23.93 15.95 -13.22
C LEU A 229 23.70 15.71 -11.74
N GLU A 230 22.72 16.42 -11.17
CA GLU A 230 22.23 16.08 -9.83
C GLU A 230 21.60 14.68 -9.90
N PRO A 231 22.13 13.70 -9.13
CA PRO A 231 21.65 12.33 -9.20
C PRO A 231 20.13 12.25 -9.03
N LEU A 232 19.55 13.03 -8.12
CA LEU A 232 18.10 13.07 -7.89
C LEU A 232 17.31 13.44 -9.15
N SER A 233 17.78 14.40 -9.93
CA SER A 233 17.13 14.84 -11.17
C SER A 233 17.13 13.72 -12.22
N VAL A 234 18.23 12.96 -12.30
CA VAL A 234 18.35 11.81 -13.20
C VAL A 234 17.42 10.67 -12.78
N HIS A 235 17.39 10.32 -11.49
CA HIS A 235 16.46 9.30 -10.98
C HIS A 235 15.00 9.70 -11.22
N LEU A 236 14.63 10.95 -10.93
CA LEU A 236 13.29 11.43 -11.21
C LEU A 236 12.96 11.41 -12.71
N GLY A 237 13.94 11.68 -13.57
CA GLY A 237 13.83 11.56 -15.01
C GLY A 237 13.52 10.12 -15.45
N PHE A 238 14.26 9.13 -14.93
CA PHE A 238 13.99 7.72 -15.22
C PHE A 238 12.61 7.27 -14.73
N VAL A 239 12.20 7.71 -13.54
CA VAL A 239 10.86 7.43 -13.01
C VAL A 239 9.78 8.03 -13.93
N ALA A 240 9.95 9.28 -14.36
CA ALA A 240 9.00 9.92 -15.26
C ALA A 240 8.91 9.19 -16.61
N VAL A 241 10.04 8.72 -17.15
CA VAL A 241 10.07 7.91 -18.37
C VAL A 241 9.36 6.58 -18.17
N ALA A 242 9.63 5.87 -17.08
CA ALA A 242 8.98 4.59 -16.76
C ALA A 242 7.45 4.74 -16.65
N ILE A 243 6.97 5.75 -15.93
CA ILE A 243 5.54 6.08 -15.85
C ILE A 243 4.98 6.46 -17.22
N GLY A 244 5.72 7.25 -18.01
CA GLY A 244 5.33 7.66 -19.35
C GLY A 244 5.19 6.48 -20.31
N VAL A 245 6.11 5.52 -20.26
CA VAL A 245 6.03 4.26 -21.04
C VAL A 245 4.81 3.45 -20.59
N GLY A 246 4.60 3.29 -19.28
CA GLY A 246 3.41 2.61 -18.76
C GLY A 246 2.11 3.26 -19.21
N TRP A 247 2.04 4.59 -19.21
CA TRP A 247 0.88 5.33 -19.67
C TRP A 247 0.63 5.14 -21.17
N LEU A 248 1.67 5.18 -22.00
CA LEU A 248 1.55 4.90 -23.43
C LEU A 248 1.10 3.46 -23.71
N LEU A 249 1.56 2.49 -22.92
CA LEU A 249 1.11 1.10 -23.03
C LEU A 249 -0.38 0.96 -22.68
N LEU A 250 -0.82 1.62 -21.60
CA LEU A 250 -2.23 1.61 -21.19
C LEU A 250 -3.12 2.24 -22.27
N GLU A 251 -2.76 3.42 -22.75
CA GLU A 251 -3.49 4.12 -23.81
C GLU A 251 -3.52 3.28 -25.11
N GLY A 252 -2.41 2.61 -25.45
CA GLY A 252 -2.34 1.69 -26.58
C GLY A 252 -3.27 0.48 -26.43
N LEU A 253 -3.40 -0.06 -25.22
CA LEU A 253 -4.33 -1.17 -24.93
C LEU A 253 -5.79 -0.73 -25.02
N VAL A 254 -6.13 0.42 -24.43
CA VAL A 254 -7.48 1.01 -24.51
C VAL A 254 -7.84 1.26 -25.98
N LEU A 255 -6.97 1.91 -26.75
CA LEU A 255 -7.24 2.20 -28.15
C LEU A 255 -7.37 0.93 -29.01
N ALA A 256 -6.55 -0.10 -28.72
CA ALA A 256 -6.69 -1.40 -29.38
C ALA A 256 -8.01 -2.08 -29.01
N GLU A 257 -8.45 -2.01 -27.75
CA GLU A 257 -9.73 -2.53 -27.31
C GLU A 257 -10.91 -1.82 -28.01
N THR A 258 -10.93 -0.49 -28.00
CA THR A 258 -12.00 0.30 -28.62
C THR A 258 -12.14 0.05 -30.12
N HIS A 259 -11.02 -0.15 -30.84
CA HIS A 259 -11.05 -0.32 -32.29
C HIS A 259 -11.12 -1.77 -32.77
N LEU A 260 -10.63 -2.73 -31.99
CA LEU A 260 -10.58 -4.14 -32.39
C LEU A 260 -11.60 -4.99 -31.64
N LEU A 261 -11.73 -4.82 -30.32
CA LEU A 261 -12.48 -5.74 -29.47
C LEU A 261 -13.94 -5.31 -29.27
N VAL A 262 -14.19 -4.03 -29.01
CA VAL A 262 -15.55 -3.50 -28.84
C VAL A 262 -16.45 -3.74 -30.07
N PRO A 263 -15.98 -3.56 -31.32
CA PRO A 263 -16.77 -3.89 -32.51
C PRO A 263 -17.10 -5.38 -32.66
N LEU A 264 -16.34 -6.24 -31.98
CA LEU A 264 -16.52 -7.69 -31.89
C LEU A 264 -17.44 -8.11 -30.73
N GLY A 265 -17.97 -7.15 -29.96
CA GLY A 265 -18.89 -7.39 -28.84
C GLY A 265 -18.22 -7.72 -27.52
N TRP A 266 -16.93 -7.44 -27.37
CA TRP A 266 -16.22 -7.57 -26.09
C TRP A 266 -16.51 -6.37 -25.16
N PRO A 267 -16.55 -6.58 -23.83
CA PRO A 267 -16.70 -5.50 -22.86
C PRO A 267 -15.44 -4.62 -22.78
N GLU A 268 -15.61 -3.36 -22.38
CA GLU A 268 -14.55 -2.39 -22.12
C GLU A 268 -13.84 -2.73 -20.79
N LEU A 269 -12.76 -3.50 -20.88
CA LEU A 269 -12.01 -3.96 -19.72
C LEU A 269 -10.78 -3.10 -19.44
N MET A 270 -10.10 -2.63 -20.48
CA MET A 270 -8.79 -1.99 -20.35
C MET A 270 -8.88 -0.61 -19.68
N GLU A 271 -10.01 0.11 -19.83
CA GLU A 271 -10.24 1.40 -19.17
C GLU A 271 -10.25 1.31 -17.64
N HIS A 272 -10.58 0.13 -17.10
CA HIS A 272 -10.63 -0.12 -15.66
C HIS A 272 -9.28 -0.59 -15.09
N ILE A 273 -8.26 -0.76 -15.92
CA ILE A 273 -6.93 -1.18 -15.46
C ILE A 273 -6.18 0.05 -14.91
N PRO A 274 -5.72 0.03 -13.65
CA PRO A 274 -4.97 1.15 -13.09
C PRO A 274 -3.61 1.33 -13.79
N LEU A 275 -3.03 2.52 -13.72
CA LEU A 275 -1.76 2.83 -14.38
C LEU A 275 -0.55 2.12 -13.77
N PHE A 276 -0.54 1.87 -12.46
CA PHE A 276 0.67 1.41 -11.75
C PHE A 276 1.25 0.06 -12.22
N PRO A 277 0.47 -0.98 -12.61
CA PRO A 277 1.02 -2.22 -13.15
C PRO A 277 1.71 -1.99 -14.50
N LEU A 278 1.20 -1.04 -15.29
CA LEU A 278 1.77 -0.69 -16.60
C LEU A 278 3.04 0.17 -16.40
N ALA A 279 3.03 1.06 -15.41
CA ALA A 279 4.23 1.80 -15.00
C ALA A 279 5.35 0.88 -14.51
N MET A 280 5.01 -0.22 -13.83
CA MET A 280 5.95 -1.27 -13.45
C MET A 280 6.61 -1.94 -14.67
N ILE A 281 5.84 -2.23 -15.73
CA ILE A 281 6.39 -2.71 -17.01
C ILE A 281 7.29 -1.63 -17.63
N GLY A 282 6.88 -0.36 -17.55
CA GLY A 282 7.72 0.76 -18.00
C GLY A 282 9.05 0.88 -17.26
N GLY A 283 9.13 0.49 -15.99
CA GLY A 283 10.38 0.44 -15.22
C GLY A 283 11.27 -0.77 -15.54
N VAL A 284 10.70 -1.80 -16.16
CA VAL A 284 11.40 -3.00 -16.65
C VAL A 284 12.07 -2.75 -18.01
N LEU A 285 11.46 -1.93 -18.86
CA LEU A 285 11.89 -1.61 -20.23
C LEU A 285 12.99 -0.55 -20.26
#